data_AF-A0AA88CRT6-F1
#
_entry.id   AF-A0AA88CRT6-F1
#
_cell.length_a   1.000
_cell.length_b   1.000
_cell.length_c   1.000
_cell.angle_alpha   90.00
_cell.angle_beta   90.00
_cell.angle_gamma   90.00
#
_symmetry.space_group_name_H-M   'P 1'
#
loop_
_entity.id
_entity.type
_entity.pdbx_description
1 polymer ?
#
loop_
_entity_poly.entity_id
_entity_poly.type
_entity_poly.pdbx_seq_one_letter_code
_entity_poly.pdbx_strand_id
1 'polypeptide(L)'
;MADHENAVFRDLVNNFALALRSRSLIDWATEFGRIQRTVSYDRGLFYRAVIESCNQELGDDNHFRDIALYWLLPREYYLATVISKYLSKNDLKHATEKICSLRSSEIQKIKGIYPSLFGRELEDDIETFTVPHGNAGVGEERLENTVRYLHEKVQETYKCPQLVIMDSIYDLNEEDLRIAVDRYSTEYRKPLVEDLTRAGYGHFEHGLLTQIRCAVNRPEFFAEKLYKAFGARRDPNIQGMIDADHHIDYETIVGVITTVAEGDLMMMKEEYLLKSGFTLEDDIYEAFADRQDCLHLILMILNSNAPN
;
A
#
# COMPACT_ATOMS: atom_id res chain seq x y z
N MET A 1 -39.07 1.21 0.71
CA MET A 1 -37.91 0.60 1.39
C MET A 1 -36.62 1.22 0.86
N ALA A 2 -36.32 1.08 -0.44
CA ALA A 2 -35.19 1.75 -1.10
C ALA A 2 -35.12 3.28 -0.91
N ASP A 3 -36.26 4.00 -0.93
CA ASP A 3 -36.26 5.46 -0.73
C ASP A 3 -35.93 5.90 0.71
N HIS A 4 -36.28 5.07 1.70
CA HIS A 4 -35.97 5.36 3.11
C HIS A 4 -34.51 5.03 3.42
N GLU A 5 -33.99 3.94 2.86
CA GLU A 5 -32.58 3.55 2.97
C GLU A 5 -31.67 4.58 2.27
N ASN A 6 -32.07 5.11 1.11
CA ASN A 6 -31.37 6.21 0.44
C ASN A 6 -31.38 7.52 1.26
N ALA A 7 -32.45 7.81 2.01
CA ALA A 7 -32.52 8.99 2.86
C ALA A 7 -31.61 8.86 4.09
N VAL A 8 -31.62 7.69 4.76
CA VAL A 8 -30.71 7.38 5.88
C VAL A 8 -29.25 7.42 5.42
N PHE A 9 -28.97 6.89 4.22
CA PHE A 9 -27.65 6.94 3.62
C PHE A 9 -27.17 8.37 3.36
N ARG A 10 -28.00 9.20 2.73
CA ARG A 10 -27.67 10.62 2.49
C ARG A 10 -27.47 11.41 3.78
N ASP A 11 -28.32 11.17 4.78
CA ASP A 11 -28.19 11.81 6.10
C ASP A 11 -26.86 11.43 6.77
N LEU A 12 -26.51 10.14 6.74
CA LEU A 12 -25.25 9.63 7.28
C LEU A 12 -24.03 10.26 6.58
N VAL A 13 -24.03 10.31 5.24
CA VAL A 13 -22.95 10.90 4.45
C VAL A 13 -22.84 12.42 4.70
N ASN A 14 -23.97 13.12 4.85
CA ASN A 14 -23.98 14.56 5.13
C ASN A 14 -23.52 14.89 6.56
N ASN A 15 -23.96 14.14 7.57
CA ASN A 15 -23.52 14.31 8.95
C ASN A 15 -22.04 13.97 9.09
N PHE A 16 -21.58 12.96 8.35
CA PHE A 16 -20.18 12.62 8.25
C PHE A 16 -19.34 13.74 7.60
N ALA A 17 -19.81 14.33 6.50
CA ALA A 17 -19.18 15.51 5.89
C ALA A 17 -19.09 16.70 6.86
N LEU A 18 -20.13 16.94 7.66
CA LEU A 18 -20.11 17.97 8.72
C LEU A 18 -19.08 17.66 9.82
N ALA A 19 -18.96 16.40 10.24
CA ALA A 19 -17.96 15.96 11.21
C ALA A 19 -16.53 16.10 10.67
N LEU A 20 -16.30 15.82 9.38
CA LEU A 20 -15.01 16.06 8.74
C LEU A 20 -14.67 17.55 8.68
N ARG A 21 -15.65 18.40 8.36
CA ARG A 21 -15.49 19.87 8.36
C ARG A 21 -15.20 20.44 9.75
N SER A 22 -15.85 19.90 10.79
CA SER A 22 -15.65 20.35 12.17
C SER A 22 -14.32 19.87 12.77
N ARG A 23 -13.64 18.90 12.12
CA ARG A 23 -12.44 18.21 12.61
C ARG A 23 -12.62 17.61 14.02
N SER A 24 -13.87 17.32 14.40
CA SER A 24 -14.22 16.77 15.70
C SER A 24 -14.08 15.25 15.67
N LEU A 25 -13.06 14.73 16.35
CA LEU A 25 -12.80 13.30 16.47
C LEU A 25 -13.95 12.54 17.14
N ILE A 26 -14.69 13.18 18.05
CA ILE A 26 -15.84 12.59 18.74
C ILE A 26 -17.04 12.45 17.78
N ASP A 27 -17.34 13.51 17.02
CA ASP A 27 -18.42 13.48 16.03
C ASP A 27 -18.08 12.47 14.92
N TRP A 28 -16.81 12.44 14.53
CA TRP A 28 -16.28 11.48 13.56
C TRP A 28 -16.41 10.03 14.05
N ALA A 29 -15.99 9.71 15.28
CA ALA A 29 -16.10 8.36 15.85
C ALA A 29 -17.56 7.91 16.04
N THR A 30 -18.45 8.87 16.34
CA THR A 30 -19.89 8.61 16.49
C THR A 30 -20.54 8.26 15.16
N GLU A 31 -20.28 9.05 14.11
CA GLU A 31 -20.79 8.78 12.76
C GLU A 31 -20.13 7.55 12.15
N PHE A 32 -18.85 7.30 12.43
CA PHE A 32 -18.16 6.06 12.06
C PHE A 32 -18.86 4.82 12.63
N GLY A 33 -19.18 4.82 13.92
CA GLY A 33 -19.92 3.72 14.54
C GLY A 33 -21.33 3.54 13.96
N ARG A 34 -21.97 4.61 13.45
CA ARG A 34 -23.28 4.51 12.75
C ARG A 34 -23.12 3.90 11.36
N ILE A 35 -22.06 4.26 10.63
CA ILE A 35 -21.69 3.69 9.33
C ILE A 35 -21.53 2.17 9.43
N GLN A 36 -20.70 1.69 10.36
CA GLN A 36 -20.45 0.25 10.51
C GLN A 36 -21.72 -0.57 10.81
N ARG A 37 -22.70 0.02 11.51
CA ARG A 37 -23.93 -0.66 11.95
C ARG A 37 -25.07 -0.68 10.92
N THR A 38 -24.97 0.11 9.85
CA THR A 38 -26.10 0.33 8.91
C THR A 38 -26.01 -0.52 7.63
N VAL A 39 -24.86 -1.15 7.36
CA VAL A 39 -24.59 -1.81 6.07
C VAL A 39 -25.34 -3.14 5.94
N SER A 40 -26.47 -3.17 5.20
CA SER A 40 -27.27 -4.40 5.05
C SER A 40 -27.37 -5.01 3.65
N TYR A 41 -27.16 -4.30 2.52
CA TYR A 41 -27.50 -4.92 1.22
C TYR A 41 -26.62 -4.62 -0.02
N ASP A 42 -25.92 -3.49 -0.13
CA ASP A 42 -24.92 -3.29 -1.20
C ASP A 42 -23.73 -2.46 -0.67
N ARG A 43 -22.63 -3.16 -0.36
CA ARG A 43 -21.41 -2.56 0.19
C ARG A 43 -20.73 -1.64 -0.83
N GLY A 44 -20.79 -1.96 -2.12
CA GLY A 44 -20.10 -1.22 -3.19
C GLY A 44 -20.62 0.19 -3.34
N LEU A 45 -21.93 0.34 -3.52
CA LEU A 45 -22.58 1.66 -3.68
C LEU A 45 -22.43 2.54 -2.44
N PHE A 46 -22.55 1.93 -1.25
CA PHE A 46 -22.36 2.63 0.02
C PHE A 46 -20.95 3.22 0.13
N TYR A 47 -19.92 2.38 -0.04
CA TYR A 47 -18.54 2.82 0.10
C TYR A 47 -18.10 3.77 -1.01
N ARG A 48 -18.59 3.60 -2.24
CA ARG A 48 -18.39 4.58 -3.32
C ARG A 48 -18.84 5.97 -2.90
N ALA A 49 -20.05 6.13 -2.37
CA ALA A 49 -20.54 7.46 -2.01
C ALA A 49 -19.90 8.01 -0.71
N VAL A 50 -19.38 7.17 0.20
CA VAL A 50 -18.48 7.62 1.27
C VAL A 50 -17.18 8.20 0.70
N ILE A 51 -16.55 7.50 -0.25
CA ILE A 51 -15.32 7.96 -0.93
C ILE A 51 -15.59 9.28 -1.65
N GLU A 52 -16.66 9.38 -2.43
CA GLU A 52 -17.02 10.60 -3.17
C GLU A 52 -17.24 11.80 -2.23
N SER A 53 -17.94 11.60 -1.10
CA SER A 53 -18.14 12.64 -0.09
C SER A 53 -16.80 13.09 0.52
N CYS A 54 -15.93 12.14 0.89
CA CYS A 54 -14.59 12.48 1.38
C CYS A 54 -13.78 13.29 0.36
N ASN A 55 -13.84 12.91 -0.92
CA ASN A 55 -13.14 13.62 -2.00
C ASN A 55 -13.65 15.06 -2.15
N GLN A 56 -14.97 15.25 -2.14
CA GLN A 56 -15.60 16.56 -2.29
C GLN A 56 -15.27 17.49 -1.12
N GLU A 57 -15.21 16.96 0.10
CA GLU A 57 -15.04 17.76 1.31
C GLU A 57 -13.58 18.08 1.66
N LEU A 58 -12.68 17.13 1.43
CA LEU A 58 -11.28 17.23 1.89
C LEU A 58 -10.27 17.42 0.77
N GLY A 59 -10.68 17.21 -0.49
CA GLY A 59 -9.78 17.10 -1.63
C GLY A 59 -9.10 15.73 -1.70
N ASP A 60 -8.72 15.32 -2.90
CA ASP A 60 -8.06 14.04 -3.21
C ASP A 60 -6.56 14.02 -2.89
N ASP A 61 -5.94 15.18 -2.67
CA ASP A 61 -4.54 15.35 -2.27
C ASP A 61 -4.41 15.78 -0.81
N ASN A 62 -4.94 14.95 0.09
CA ASN A 62 -5.00 15.26 1.51
C ASN A 62 -4.74 14.01 2.37
N HIS A 63 -3.63 14.01 3.09
CA HIS A 63 -3.27 12.91 3.99
C HIS A 63 -4.32 12.64 5.07
N PHE A 64 -5.00 13.69 5.59
CA PHE A 64 -6.08 13.51 6.56
C PHE A 64 -7.24 12.71 5.96
N ARG A 65 -7.59 12.97 4.69
CA ARG A 65 -8.59 12.19 3.96
C ARG A 65 -8.17 10.73 3.88
N ASP A 66 -6.92 10.47 3.50
CA ASP A 66 -6.45 9.09 3.32
C ASP A 66 -6.46 8.31 4.64
N ILE A 67 -6.08 8.94 5.74
CA ILE A 67 -6.16 8.35 7.08
C ILE A 67 -7.62 8.15 7.50
N ALA A 68 -8.51 9.11 7.24
CA ALA A 68 -9.93 8.98 7.53
C ALA A 68 -10.57 7.83 6.75
N LEU A 69 -10.26 7.68 5.46
CA LEU A 69 -10.74 6.59 4.62
C LEU A 69 -10.25 5.22 5.11
N TYR A 70 -9.02 5.11 5.61
CA TYR A 70 -8.52 3.87 6.22
C TYR A 70 -9.44 3.40 7.34
N TRP A 71 -9.90 4.32 8.18
CA TRP A 71 -10.82 3.99 9.25
C TRP A 71 -12.23 3.65 8.74
N LEU A 72 -12.75 4.40 7.78
CA LEU A 72 -14.15 4.31 7.35
C LEU A 72 -14.45 3.09 6.47
N LEU A 73 -13.45 2.62 5.75
CA LEU A 73 -13.59 1.61 4.73
C LEU A 73 -13.02 0.28 5.23
N PRO A 74 -13.65 -0.86 4.89
CA PRO A 74 -12.98 -2.14 4.98
C PRO A 74 -11.68 -2.11 4.19
N ARG A 75 -10.68 -2.86 4.64
CA ARG A 75 -9.33 -2.86 4.08
C ARG A 75 -9.28 -2.90 2.56
N GLU A 76 -10.02 -3.81 1.92
CA GLU A 76 -9.96 -3.96 0.47
C GLU A 76 -10.51 -2.74 -0.28
N TYR A 77 -11.55 -2.10 0.26
CA TYR A 77 -12.12 -0.87 -0.29
C TYR A 77 -11.17 0.31 -0.13
N TYR A 78 -10.51 0.41 1.02
CA TYR A 78 -9.47 1.41 1.24
C TYR A 78 -8.31 1.24 0.25
N LEU A 79 -7.75 0.03 0.16
CA LEU A 79 -6.63 -0.27 -0.73
C LEU A 79 -6.97 -0.02 -2.21
N ALA A 80 -8.18 -0.40 -2.66
CA ALA A 80 -8.66 -0.11 -4.01
C ALA A 80 -8.73 1.40 -4.28
N THR A 81 -9.16 2.19 -3.30
CA THR A 81 -9.23 3.66 -3.39
C THR A 81 -7.84 4.29 -3.49
N VAL A 82 -6.87 3.82 -2.70
CA VAL A 82 -5.49 4.29 -2.76
C VAL A 82 -4.84 3.95 -4.10
N ILE A 83 -5.04 2.73 -4.61
CA ILE A 83 -4.54 2.32 -5.92
C ILE A 83 -5.14 3.20 -7.03
N SER A 84 -6.47 3.40 -7.02
CA SER A 84 -7.14 4.29 -7.97
C SER A 84 -6.62 5.73 -7.91
N LYS A 85 -6.32 6.26 -6.71
CA LYS A 85 -5.72 7.59 -6.53
C LYS A 85 -4.38 7.68 -7.26
N TYR A 86 -3.46 6.75 -7.01
CA TYR A 86 -2.14 6.78 -7.67
C TYR A 86 -2.22 6.64 -9.18
N LEU A 87 -3.06 5.71 -9.67
CA LEU A 87 -3.27 5.52 -11.12
C LEU A 87 -3.85 6.78 -11.77
N SER A 88 -4.84 7.41 -11.15
CA SER A 88 -5.44 8.65 -11.67
C SER A 88 -4.47 9.83 -11.76
N LYS A 89 -3.49 9.88 -10.84
CA LYS A 89 -2.41 10.89 -10.82
C LYS A 89 -1.22 10.52 -11.71
N ASN A 90 -1.29 9.38 -12.42
CA ASN A 90 -0.17 8.81 -13.16
C ASN A 90 1.09 8.60 -12.30
N ASP A 91 0.90 8.36 -10.98
CA ASP A 91 1.97 8.00 -10.06
C ASP A 91 2.21 6.50 -10.10
N LEU A 92 2.78 6.06 -11.22
CA LEU A 92 3.01 4.65 -11.48
C LEU A 92 3.97 4.02 -10.47
N LYS A 93 4.86 4.81 -9.85
CA LYS A 93 5.79 4.31 -8.83
C LYS A 93 5.03 3.87 -7.58
N HIS A 94 4.22 4.74 -6.99
CA HIS A 94 3.45 4.40 -5.80
C HIS A 94 2.36 3.37 -6.08
N ALA A 95 1.72 3.41 -7.27
CA ALA A 95 0.80 2.38 -7.70
C ALA A 95 1.49 1.00 -7.76
N THR A 96 2.66 0.93 -8.41
CA THR A 96 3.47 -0.31 -8.52
C THR A 96 3.76 -0.86 -7.14
N GLU A 97 4.35 -0.04 -6.28
CA GLU A 97 4.76 -0.50 -4.97
C GLU A 97 3.58 -0.95 -4.13
N LYS A 98 2.48 -0.18 -4.14
CA LYS A 98 1.27 -0.52 -3.41
C LYS A 98 0.79 -1.90 -3.84
N ILE A 99 0.59 -2.12 -5.14
CA ILE A 99 0.08 -3.39 -5.69
C ILE A 99 1.07 -4.54 -5.43
N CYS A 100 2.36 -4.34 -5.73
CA CYS A 100 3.42 -5.33 -5.56
C CYS A 100 3.70 -5.69 -4.10
N SER A 101 3.31 -4.82 -3.17
CA SER A 101 3.37 -5.11 -1.74
C SER A 101 2.09 -5.78 -1.23
N LEU A 102 1.02 -6.00 -2.00
CA LEU A 102 -0.15 -6.72 -1.48
C LEU A 102 -0.01 -8.23 -1.62
N ARG A 103 -0.63 -8.96 -0.68
CA ARG A 103 -0.75 -10.42 -0.77
C ARG A 103 -1.70 -10.79 -1.92
N SER A 104 -1.49 -11.96 -2.53
CA SER A 104 -2.32 -12.41 -3.66
C SER A 104 -3.81 -12.45 -3.32
N SER A 105 -4.17 -12.84 -2.10
CA SER A 105 -5.56 -12.84 -1.63
C SER A 105 -6.18 -11.44 -1.50
N GLU A 106 -5.38 -10.43 -1.12
CA GLU A 106 -5.82 -9.04 -1.05
C GLU A 106 -6.11 -8.50 -2.45
N ILE A 107 -5.22 -8.78 -3.42
CA ILE A 107 -5.41 -8.34 -4.81
C ILE A 107 -6.63 -8.97 -5.45
N GLN A 108 -6.87 -10.27 -5.26
CA GLN A 108 -8.04 -10.94 -5.84
C GLN A 108 -9.35 -10.33 -5.32
N LYS A 109 -9.40 -9.96 -4.04
CA LYS A 109 -10.56 -9.24 -3.49
C LYS A 109 -10.70 -7.83 -4.06
N ILE A 110 -9.59 -7.11 -4.21
CA ILE A 110 -9.57 -5.77 -4.82
C ILE A 110 -10.09 -5.84 -6.26
N LYS A 111 -9.59 -6.77 -7.08
CA LYS A 111 -10.06 -7.02 -8.45
C LYS A 111 -11.59 -7.24 -8.47
N GLY A 112 -12.11 -8.08 -7.57
CA GLY A 112 -13.54 -8.36 -7.48
C GLY A 112 -14.44 -7.15 -7.12
N ILE A 113 -13.93 -6.17 -6.35
CA ILE A 113 -14.71 -4.98 -5.96
C ILE A 113 -14.45 -3.75 -6.84
N TYR A 114 -13.34 -3.72 -7.58
CA TYR A 114 -12.90 -2.55 -8.36
C TYR A 114 -13.97 -2.04 -9.34
N PRO A 115 -14.67 -2.90 -10.11
CA PRO A 115 -15.73 -2.46 -11.03
C PRO A 115 -16.92 -1.82 -10.30
N SER A 116 -17.27 -2.35 -9.14
CA SER A 116 -18.37 -1.80 -8.32
C SER A 116 -18.05 -0.40 -7.79
N LEU A 117 -16.76 -0.10 -7.56
CA LEU A 117 -16.28 1.18 -7.01
C LEU A 117 -15.94 2.21 -8.09
N PHE A 118 -15.37 1.80 -9.21
CA PHE A 118 -14.85 2.74 -10.23
C PHE A 118 -15.48 2.57 -11.62
N GLY A 119 -16.29 1.53 -11.84
CA GLY A 119 -16.98 1.31 -13.12
C GLY A 119 -16.08 0.81 -14.25
N ARG A 120 -14.89 0.32 -13.91
CA ARG A 120 -13.87 -0.25 -14.81
C ARG A 120 -13.12 -1.36 -14.10
N GLU A 121 -12.42 -2.22 -14.84
CA GLU A 121 -11.58 -3.25 -14.26
C GLU A 121 -10.25 -2.65 -13.77
N LEU A 122 -9.61 -3.27 -12.78
CA LEU A 122 -8.28 -2.83 -12.32
C LEU A 122 -7.24 -3.01 -13.44
N GLU A 123 -7.40 -4.08 -14.21
CA GLU A 123 -6.59 -4.45 -15.36
C GLU A 123 -6.73 -3.47 -16.52
N ASP A 124 -7.82 -2.70 -16.61
CA ASP A 124 -7.95 -1.66 -17.63
C ASP A 124 -6.98 -0.50 -17.37
N ASP A 125 -6.63 -0.26 -16.10
CA ASP A 125 -5.71 0.80 -15.68
C ASP A 125 -4.25 0.32 -15.62
N ILE A 126 -3.98 -0.97 -15.86
CA ILE A 126 -2.67 -1.58 -15.61
C ILE A 126 -2.28 -2.58 -16.70
N GLU A 127 -1.08 -2.44 -17.26
CA GLU A 127 -0.54 -3.43 -18.18
C GLU A 127 -0.06 -4.67 -17.40
N THR A 128 -0.62 -5.83 -17.75
CA THR A 128 -0.30 -7.09 -17.07
C THR A 128 0.82 -7.81 -17.79
N PHE A 129 1.90 -8.14 -17.09
CA PHE A 129 2.97 -8.98 -17.63
C PHE A 129 2.85 -10.36 -17.04
N THR A 130 2.21 -11.25 -17.79
CA THR A 130 2.17 -12.66 -17.45
C THR A 130 3.51 -13.29 -17.80
N VAL A 131 4.18 -13.93 -16.84
CA VAL A 131 5.28 -14.82 -17.17
C VAL A 131 4.68 -15.94 -18.02
N PRO A 132 5.08 -16.12 -19.29
CA PRO A 132 4.41 -17.07 -20.20
C PRO A 132 4.44 -18.52 -19.71
N HIS A 133 5.23 -18.81 -18.67
CA HIS A 133 5.56 -20.14 -18.17
C HIS A 133 4.93 -20.44 -16.78
N GLY A 134 4.20 -19.49 -16.17
CA GLY A 134 3.59 -19.67 -14.85
C GLY A 134 2.57 -20.81 -14.75
N ASN A 135 2.09 -21.29 -15.91
CA ASN A 135 1.09 -22.36 -16.04
C ASN A 135 1.68 -23.69 -16.57
N ALA A 136 3.00 -23.78 -16.79
CA ALA A 136 3.65 -24.98 -17.28
C ALA A 136 4.62 -25.52 -16.21
N GLY A 137 4.12 -26.48 -15.41
CA GLY A 137 4.89 -27.19 -14.37
C GLY A 137 4.28 -27.09 -12.97
N VAL A 138 4.51 -28.11 -12.15
CA VAL A 138 4.08 -28.17 -10.74
C VAL A 138 5.30 -28.37 -9.86
N GLY A 139 5.38 -27.64 -8.74
CA GLY A 139 6.48 -27.76 -7.78
C GLY A 139 7.81 -27.26 -8.35
N GLU A 140 8.83 -28.12 -8.35
CA GLU A 140 10.22 -27.74 -8.67
C GLU A 140 10.41 -27.24 -10.12
N GLU A 141 9.72 -27.83 -11.10
CA GLU A 141 9.77 -27.38 -12.50
C GLU A 141 9.31 -25.92 -12.65
N ARG A 142 8.29 -25.53 -11.88
CA ARG A 142 7.77 -24.16 -11.87
C ARG A 142 8.78 -23.18 -11.29
N LEU A 143 9.51 -23.58 -10.24
CA LEU A 143 10.58 -22.79 -9.64
C LEU A 143 11.75 -22.62 -10.60
N GLU A 144 12.20 -23.69 -11.26
CA GLU A 144 13.27 -23.63 -12.28
C GLU A 144 12.90 -22.72 -13.44
N ASN A 145 11.67 -22.85 -13.95
CA ASN A 145 11.15 -21.97 -15.00
C ASN A 145 11.13 -20.51 -14.56
N THR A 146 10.77 -20.24 -13.30
CA THR A 146 10.77 -18.89 -12.72
C THR A 146 12.19 -18.33 -12.62
N VAL A 147 13.14 -19.09 -12.09
CA VAL A 147 14.55 -18.67 -11.94
C VAL A 147 15.18 -18.36 -13.30
N ARG A 148 14.99 -19.25 -14.28
CA ARG A 148 15.47 -19.04 -15.65
C ARG A 148 14.83 -17.81 -16.29
N TYR A 149 13.53 -17.63 -16.12
CA TYR A 149 12.83 -16.47 -16.64
C TYR A 149 13.33 -15.16 -16.03
N LEU A 150 13.54 -15.12 -14.70
CA LEU A 150 14.12 -13.97 -14.02
C LEU A 150 15.51 -13.65 -14.58
N HIS A 151 16.32 -14.66 -14.85
CA HIS A 151 17.64 -14.50 -15.46
C HIS A 151 17.57 -13.95 -16.89
N GLU A 152 16.69 -14.50 -17.73
CA GLU A 152 16.43 -13.98 -19.08
C GLU A 152 16.01 -12.51 -19.02
N LYS A 153 15.09 -12.16 -18.11
CA LYS A 153 14.62 -10.79 -17.95
C LYS A 153 15.69 -9.83 -17.46
N VAL A 154 16.58 -10.26 -16.56
CA VAL A 154 17.77 -9.50 -16.13
C VAL A 154 18.78 -9.26 -17.26
N GLN A 155 18.81 -10.12 -18.28
CA GLN A 155 19.72 -9.98 -19.42
C GLN A 155 19.14 -9.15 -20.57
N GLU A 156 17.82 -9.04 -20.66
CA GLU A 156 17.16 -8.21 -21.68
C GLU A 156 17.46 -6.73 -21.45
N THR A 157 17.61 -5.94 -22.51
CA THR A 157 17.66 -4.46 -22.40
C THR A 157 16.25 -3.89 -22.54
N TYR A 158 15.29 -4.43 -21.80
CA TYR A 158 13.88 -4.07 -21.94
C TYR A 158 13.47 -2.99 -20.94
N LYS A 159 13.52 -1.72 -21.34
CA LYS A 159 12.97 -0.63 -20.53
C LYS A 159 11.44 -0.67 -20.61
N CYS A 160 10.78 -1.39 -19.70
CA CYS A 160 9.34 -1.31 -19.47
C CYS A 160 9.00 0.10 -18.92
N PRO A 161 8.33 0.98 -19.67
CA PRO A 161 7.97 2.30 -19.17
C PRO A 161 6.71 2.28 -18.29
N GLN A 162 5.98 1.17 -18.21
CA GLN A 162 4.63 1.10 -17.64
C GLN A 162 4.59 0.25 -16.35
N LEU A 163 3.55 0.47 -15.55
CA LEU A 163 3.23 -0.33 -14.36
C LEU A 163 2.96 -1.76 -14.79
N VAL A 164 3.70 -2.71 -14.20
CA VAL A 164 3.59 -4.13 -14.53
C VAL A 164 3.09 -4.90 -13.30
N ILE A 165 1.90 -5.48 -13.41
CA ILE A 165 1.47 -6.56 -12.51
C ILE A 165 2.02 -7.87 -13.06
N MET A 166 2.91 -8.52 -12.30
CA MET A 166 3.39 -9.87 -12.60
C MET A 166 2.38 -10.89 -12.08
N ASP A 167 1.30 -11.09 -12.83
CA ASP A 167 0.19 -12.02 -12.48
C ASP A 167 0.70 -13.41 -12.07
N SER A 168 1.73 -13.92 -12.73
CA SER A 168 2.33 -15.23 -12.44
C SER A 168 3.26 -15.27 -11.21
N ILE A 169 3.77 -14.11 -10.74
CA ILE A 169 4.47 -14.04 -9.45
C ILE A 169 3.45 -14.00 -8.31
N TYR A 170 2.26 -13.44 -8.52
CA TYR A 170 1.17 -13.57 -7.55
C TYR A 170 0.66 -15.01 -7.41
N ASP A 171 0.82 -15.83 -8.45
CA ASP A 171 0.53 -17.25 -8.35
C ASP A 171 1.61 -18.05 -7.61
N LEU A 172 2.82 -17.50 -7.42
CA LEU A 172 3.83 -18.07 -6.53
C LEU A 172 3.49 -17.61 -5.11
N ASN A 173 3.39 -18.55 -4.18
CA ASN A 173 3.27 -18.15 -2.78
C ASN A 173 4.59 -17.49 -2.33
N GLU A 174 4.57 -16.76 -1.20
CA GLU A 174 5.75 -16.05 -0.70
C GLU A 174 6.95 -16.98 -0.49
N GLU A 175 6.71 -18.24 -0.12
CA GLU A 175 7.74 -19.26 0.10
C GLU A 175 8.44 -19.68 -1.20
N ASP A 176 7.67 -19.95 -2.25
CA ASP A 176 8.18 -20.30 -3.58
C ASP A 176 9.05 -19.17 -4.15
N LEU A 177 8.64 -17.90 -3.96
CA LEU A 177 9.43 -16.76 -4.42
C LEU A 177 10.76 -16.65 -3.67
N ARG A 178 10.79 -16.90 -2.34
CA ARG A 178 12.04 -16.94 -1.56
C ARG A 178 12.97 -18.03 -2.07
N ILE A 179 12.45 -19.23 -2.30
CA ILE A 179 13.23 -20.36 -2.83
C ILE A 179 13.81 -20.00 -4.21
N ALA A 180 13.03 -19.36 -5.07
CA ALA A 180 13.51 -18.90 -6.38
C ALA A 180 14.64 -17.86 -6.25
N VAL A 181 14.54 -16.91 -5.32
CA VAL A 181 15.58 -15.89 -5.07
C VAL A 181 16.88 -16.52 -4.57
N ASP A 182 16.79 -17.47 -3.64
CA ASP A 182 17.95 -18.19 -3.08
C ASP A 182 18.61 -19.07 -4.15
N ARG A 183 17.79 -19.76 -4.95
CA ARG A 183 18.25 -20.59 -6.07
C ARG A 183 18.94 -19.76 -7.15
N TYR A 184 18.38 -18.61 -7.53
CA TYR A 184 19.02 -17.67 -8.47
C TYR A 184 20.41 -17.27 -7.97
N SER A 185 20.52 -16.90 -6.69
CA SER A 185 21.79 -16.46 -6.11
C SER A 185 22.86 -17.56 -6.13
N THR A 186 22.43 -18.80 -5.95
CA THR A 186 23.30 -19.98 -6.02
C THR A 186 23.72 -20.31 -7.46
N GLU A 187 22.76 -20.31 -8.38
CA GLU A 187 22.96 -20.72 -9.78
C GLU A 187 23.81 -19.71 -10.56
N TYR A 188 23.50 -18.42 -10.44
CA TYR A 188 24.18 -17.35 -11.20
C TYR A 188 25.30 -16.67 -10.40
N ARG A 189 25.54 -17.11 -9.15
CA ARG A 189 26.58 -16.61 -8.24
C ARG A 189 26.52 -15.08 -8.04
N LYS A 190 25.32 -14.53 -8.08
CA LYS A 190 25.04 -13.10 -7.91
C LYS A 190 23.68 -12.90 -7.26
N PRO A 191 23.52 -11.97 -6.31
CA PRO A 191 22.21 -11.68 -5.73
C PRO A 191 21.24 -11.16 -6.79
N LEU A 192 20.06 -11.77 -6.88
CA LEU A 192 19.01 -11.35 -7.84
C LEU A 192 18.66 -9.86 -7.70
N VAL A 193 18.58 -9.38 -6.45
CA VAL A 193 18.28 -7.98 -6.13
C VAL A 193 19.30 -7.02 -6.76
N GLU A 194 20.59 -7.34 -6.68
CA GLU A 194 21.66 -6.51 -7.26
C GLU A 194 21.65 -6.53 -8.79
N ASP A 195 21.38 -7.69 -9.37
CA ASP A 195 21.30 -7.87 -10.81
C ASP A 195 20.11 -7.10 -11.42
N LEU A 196 18.93 -7.18 -10.78
CA LEU A 196 17.77 -6.38 -11.15
C LEU A 196 18.04 -4.88 -11.02
N THR A 197 18.64 -4.46 -9.91
CA THR A 197 18.97 -3.03 -9.67
C THR A 197 19.91 -2.47 -10.73
N ARG A 198 20.87 -3.27 -11.19
CA ARG A 198 21.83 -2.86 -12.23
C ARG A 198 21.17 -2.73 -13.61
N ALA A 199 20.12 -3.50 -13.85
CA ALA A 199 19.53 -3.64 -15.16
C ALA A 199 18.62 -2.45 -15.53
N GLY A 200 18.07 -1.73 -14.55
CA GLY A 200 17.50 -0.39 -14.75
C GLY A 200 16.18 -0.38 -15.53
N TYR A 201 15.22 -1.22 -15.14
CA TYR A 201 13.94 -1.42 -15.86
C TYR A 201 12.79 -0.52 -15.39
N GLY A 202 13.06 0.51 -14.58
CA GLY A 202 12.05 1.47 -14.14
C GLY A 202 10.99 0.83 -13.24
N HIS A 203 9.70 0.97 -13.58
CA HIS A 203 8.59 0.48 -12.76
C HIS A 203 8.55 -1.05 -12.67
N PHE A 204 8.96 -1.76 -13.73
CA PHE A 204 9.02 -3.22 -13.73
C PHE A 204 10.00 -3.77 -12.68
N GLU A 205 11.24 -3.26 -12.71
CA GLU A 205 12.26 -3.59 -11.70
C GLU A 205 11.77 -3.22 -10.31
N HIS A 206 11.19 -2.04 -10.14
CA HIS A 206 10.69 -1.57 -8.86
C HIS A 206 9.60 -2.50 -8.29
N GLY A 207 8.67 -2.95 -9.12
CA GLY A 207 7.60 -3.88 -8.72
C GLY A 207 8.15 -5.25 -8.34
N LEU A 208 9.02 -5.82 -9.17
CA LEU A 208 9.63 -7.12 -8.88
C LEU A 208 10.50 -7.09 -7.62
N LEU A 209 11.31 -6.04 -7.44
CA LEU A 209 12.08 -5.83 -6.21
C LEU A 209 11.17 -5.69 -4.99
N THR A 210 10.05 -4.99 -5.12
CA THR A 210 9.07 -4.85 -4.04
C THR A 210 8.50 -6.22 -3.65
N GLN A 211 8.06 -7.03 -4.61
CA GLN A 211 7.55 -8.38 -4.36
C GLN A 211 8.60 -9.27 -3.69
N ILE A 212 9.84 -9.29 -4.21
CA ILE A 212 10.94 -10.08 -3.65
C ILE A 212 11.23 -9.66 -2.21
N ARG A 213 11.36 -8.34 -1.95
CA ARG A 213 11.64 -7.83 -0.61
C ARG A 213 10.52 -8.14 0.37
N CYS A 214 9.26 -8.01 -0.05
CA CYS A 214 8.11 -8.40 0.76
C CYS A 214 8.09 -9.90 1.06
N ALA A 215 8.41 -10.76 0.11
CA ALA A 215 8.47 -12.21 0.36
C ALA A 215 9.61 -12.60 1.31
N VAL A 216 10.76 -11.90 1.25
CA VAL A 216 11.91 -12.15 2.13
C VAL A 216 11.69 -11.63 3.55
N ASN A 217 11.41 -10.34 3.70
CA ASN A 217 11.15 -9.70 4.99
C ASN A 217 10.28 -8.45 4.80
N ARG A 218 8.96 -8.66 4.79
CA ARG A 218 7.97 -7.59 4.65
C ARG A 218 8.04 -6.52 5.75
N PRO A 219 8.12 -6.86 7.06
CA PRO A 219 8.36 -5.87 8.12
C PRO A 219 9.57 -4.97 7.87
N GLU A 220 10.73 -5.56 7.54
CA GLU A 220 11.96 -4.80 7.27
C GLU A 220 11.81 -3.89 6.04
N PHE A 221 11.18 -4.38 4.96
CA PHE A 221 10.92 -3.58 3.77
C PHE A 221 10.18 -2.27 4.12
N PHE A 222 9.08 -2.38 4.87
CA PHE A 222 8.29 -1.22 5.27
C PHE A 222 8.99 -0.33 6.31
N ALA A 223 9.74 -0.93 7.24
CA ALA A 223 10.55 -0.19 8.19
C ALA A 223 11.61 0.68 7.49
N GLU A 224 12.29 0.15 6.47
CA GLU A 224 13.24 0.92 5.68
C GLU A 224 12.57 2.06 4.90
N LYS A 225 11.38 1.81 4.34
CA LYS A 225 10.60 2.84 3.65
C LYS A 225 10.25 4.00 4.58
N LEU A 226 9.75 3.69 5.77
CA LEU A 226 9.45 4.70 6.78
C LEU A 226 10.71 5.48 7.19
N TYR A 227 11.80 4.78 7.45
CA TYR A 227 13.05 5.41 7.88
C TYR A 227 13.55 6.44 6.85
N LYS A 228 13.47 6.10 5.56
CA LYS A 228 13.79 7.04 4.47
C LYS A 228 12.76 8.18 4.38
N ALA A 229 11.49 7.90 4.57
CA ALA A 229 10.41 8.89 4.46
C ALA A 229 10.44 9.94 5.58
N PHE A 230 10.94 9.61 6.78
CA PHE A 230 11.24 10.59 7.84
C PHE A 230 12.51 11.41 7.58
N GLY A 231 13.16 11.20 6.43
CA GLY A 231 14.32 11.97 5.99
C GLY A 231 15.64 11.57 6.65
N ALA A 232 15.78 10.30 7.06
CA ALA A 232 17.02 9.73 7.61
C ALA A 232 17.73 10.63 8.65
N ARG A 233 16.94 11.39 9.44
CA ARG A 233 17.37 12.60 10.18
C ARG A 233 18.49 12.41 11.21
N ARG A 234 18.91 11.17 11.47
CA ARG A 234 19.73 10.83 12.65
C ARG A 234 20.72 9.69 12.42
N ASP A 235 21.27 9.50 11.22
CA ASP A 235 22.49 8.68 11.11
C ASP A 235 23.66 9.49 11.72
N PRO A 236 24.28 9.06 12.83
CA PRO A 236 25.42 9.75 13.42
C PRO A 236 26.65 9.79 12.49
N ASN A 237 26.68 8.99 11.42
CA ASN A 237 27.68 9.06 10.35
C ASN A 237 27.32 10.06 9.23
N ILE A 238 26.08 10.55 9.22
CA ILE A 238 25.59 11.65 8.37
C ILE A 238 25.41 12.92 9.27
N GLN A 239 26.18 13.02 10.35
CA GLN A 239 26.23 14.21 11.19
C GLN A 239 26.98 15.33 10.44
N GLY A 240 26.23 16.17 9.71
CA GLY A 240 26.78 17.31 8.98
C GLY A 240 26.16 17.58 7.62
N MET A 241 25.24 16.73 7.16
CA MET A 241 24.51 16.93 5.90
C MET A 241 22.99 16.89 6.14
N ILE A 242 22.53 17.66 7.14
CA ILE A 242 21.13 18.10 7.14
C ILE A 242 21.07 19.20 6.08
N ASP A 243 20.94 18.79 4.83
CA ASP A 243 20.52 19.73 3.79
C ASP A 243 19.15 20.24 4.22
N ALA A 244 18.98 21.57 4.26
CA ALA A 244 17.73 22.24 4.63
C ALA A 244 16.53 21.84 3.75
N ASP A 245 16.77 21.05 2.70
CA ASP A 245 15.82 20.57 1.69
C ASP A 245 15.37 19.11 1.90
N HIS A 246 15.74 18.42 2.99
CA HIS A 246 15.26 17.06 3.22
C HIS A 246 13.77 17.05 3.63
N HIS A 247 12.91 16.77 2.65
CA HIS A 247 11.46 16.78 2.78
C HIS A 247 10.93 15.50 3.45
N ILE A 248 10.02 15.65 4.42
CA ILE A 248 9.27 14.52 5.00
C ILE A 248 8.30 14.00 3.95
N ASP A 249 8.41 12.73 3.59
CA ASP A 249 7.52 12.08 2.64
C ASP A 249 6.27 11.53 3.36
N TYR A 250 5.32 12.43 3.60
CA TYR A 250 4.05 12.13 4.25
C TYR A 250 3.22 11.08 3.51
N GLU A 251 3.27 11.05 2.17
CA GLU A 251 2.51 10.10 1.35
C GLU A 251 3.02 8.68 1.59
N THR A 252 4.35 8.48 1.60
CA THR A 252 4.94 7.20 1.98
C THR A 252 4.62 6.84 3.43
N ILE A 253 4.72 7.77 4.38
CA ILE A 253 4.46 7.48 5.80
C ILE A 253 3.02 6.99 6.01
N VAL A 254 2.04 7.74 5.51
CA VAL A 254 0.62 7.37 5.61
C VAL A 254 0.33 6.08 4.85
N GLY A 255 0.88 5.95 3.64
CA GLY A 255 0.72 4.76 2.81
C GLY A 255 1.25 3.48 3.48
N VAL A 256 2.40 3.54 4.14
CA VAL A 256 2.98 2.39 4.85
C VAL A 256 2.19 2.06 6.10
N ILE A 257 1.92 3.04 6.97
CA ILE A 257 1.22 2.81 8.24
C ILE A 257 -0.15 2.17 8.00
N THR A 258 -0.93 2.70 7.06
CA THR A 258 -2.25 2.16 6.71
C THR A 258 -2.16 0.79 6.03
N THR A 259 -1.06 0.47 5.36
CA THR A 259 -0.85 -0.86 4.76
C THR A 259 -0.56 -1.92 5.82
N VAL A 260 0.33 -1.62 6.77
CA VAL A 260 0.82 -2.60 7.76
C VAL A 260 -0.04 -2.70 9.02
N ALA A 261 -0.93 -1.73 9.25
CA ALA A 261 -1.78 -1.66 10.45
C ALA A 261 -2.54 -2.96 10.73
N GLU A 262 -3.07 -3.62 9.69
CA GLU A 262 -3.72 -4.92 9.81
C GLU A 262 -2.73 -6.07 9.55
N GLY A 263 -1.91 -6.37 10.57
CA GLY A 263 -1.14 -7.61 10.66
C GLY A 263 0.36 -7.44 10.95
N ASP A 264 1.06 -6.64 10.17
CA ASP A 264 2.54 -6.58 10.20
C ASP A 264 3.10 -5.45 11.07
N LEU A 265 2.22 -4.61 11.65
CA LEU A 265 2.60 -3.40 12.36
C LEU A 265 3.58 -3.63 13.52
N MET A 266 3.35 -4.64 14.37
CA MET A 266 4.21 -4.90 15.53
C MET A 266 5.62 -5.30 15.10
N MET A 267 5.74 -6.27 14.18
CA MET A 267 7.04 -6.70 13.65
C MET A 267 7.74 -5.57 12.89
N MET A 268 6.98 -4.74 12.15
CA MET A 268 7.55 -3.58 11.45
C MET A 268 8.09 -2.54 12.44
N LYS A 269 7.41 -2.27 13.56
CA LYS A 269 7.91 -1.38 14.61
C LYS A 269 9.22 -1.87 15.21
N GLU A 270 9.38 -3.19 15.40
CA GLU A 270 10.63 -3.78 15.89
C GLU A 270 11.77 -3.56 14.88
N GLU A 271 11.55 -3.88 13.60
CA GLU A 271 12.53 -3.64 12.52
C GLU A 271 12.86 -2.14 12.36
N TYR A 272 11.84 -1.29 12.51
CA TYR A 272 12.02 0.17 12.47
C TYR A 272 12.90 0.66 13.62
N LEU A 273 12.67 0.17 14.83
CA LEU A 273 13.49 0.52 16.00
C LEU A 273 14.93 0.04 15.83
N LEU A 274 15.14 -1.18 15.32
CA LEU A 274 16.47 -1.71 15.02
C LEU A 274 17.22 -0.86 14.00
N LYS A 275 16.51 -0.35 12.98
CA LYS A 275 17.10 0.43 11.88
C LYS A 275 17.33 1.89 12.23
N SER A 276 16.37 2.54 12.88
CA SER A 276 16.39 3.99 13.15
C SER A 276 17.02 4.34 14.50
N GLY A 277 16.98 3.43 15.47
CA GLY A 277 17.32 3.70 16.87
C GLY A 277 16.23 4.47 17.65
N PHE A 278 15.10 4.81 17.02
CA PHE A 278 13.98 5.53 17.63
C PHE A 278 12.68 4.74 17.47
N THR A 279 11.70 5.00 18.34
CA THR A 279 10.39 4.41 18.17
C THR A 279 9.66 5.07 17.00
N LEU A 280 8.81 4.31 16.31
CA LEU A 280 8.00 4.86 15.22
C LEU A 280 7.09 5.99 15.72
N GLU A 281 6.57 5.86 16.95
CA GLU A 281 5.75 6.86 17.60
C GLU A 281 6.49 8.19 17.75
N ASP A 282 7.74 8.17 18.23
CA ASP A 282 8.54 9.39 18.43
C ASP A 282 8.73 10.15 17.11
N ASP A 283 9.10 9.45 16.05
CA ASP A 283 9.30 10.06 14.73
C ASP A 283 7.98 10.57 14.13
N ILE A 284 6.85 9.89 14.38
CA ILE A 284 5.51 10.37 14.01
C ILE A 284 5.14 11.64 14.79
N TYR A 285 5.38 11.69 16.09
CA TYR A 285 5.12 12.87 16.92
C TYR A 285 5.89 14.08 16.41
N GLU A 286 7.16 13.90 16.04
CA GLU A 286 7.98 14.98 15.49
C GLU A 286 7.51 15.39 14.09
N ALA A 287 7.29 14.43 13.19
CA ALA A 287 6.98 14.70 11.79
C ALA A 287 5.60 15.34 11.57
N PHE A 288 4.63 15.06 12.44
CA PHE A 288 3.25 15.56 12.34
C PHE A 288 2.90 16.58 13.42
N ALA A 289 3.89 17.19 14.09
CA ALA A 289 3.68 18.16 15.16
C ALA A 289 2.80 19.36 14.75
N ASP A 290 2.88 19.78 13.48
CA ASP A 290 2.08 20.86 12.88
C ASP A 290 0.76 20.37 12.23
N ARG A 291 0.53 19.05 12.19
CA ARG A 291 -0.64 18.38 11.58
C ARG A 291 -1.39 17.54 12.61
N GLN A 292 -1.91 18.20 13.64
CA GLN A 292 -2.53 17.57 14.81
C GLN A 292 -3.69 16.62 14.49
N ASP A 293 -4.45 16.93 13.42
CA ASP A 293 -5.55 16.11 12.93
C ASP A 293 -5.08 14.75 12.39
N CYS A 294 -4.01 14.74 11.59
CA CYS A 294 -3.37 13.53 11.08
C CYS A 294 -2.67 12.77 12.21
N LEU A 295 -1.93 13.49 13.07
CA LEU A 295 -1.17 12.92 14.18
C LEU A 295 -2.07 12.07 15.08
N HIS A 296 -3.22 12.60 15.50
CA HIS A 296 -4.11 11.87 16.40
C HIS A 296 -4.62 10.57 15.78
N LEU A 297 -5.11 10.62 14.54
CA LEU A 297 -5.63 9.43 13.85
C LEU A 297 -4.55 8.39 13.58
N ILE A 298 -3.33 8.82 13.22
CA ILE A 298 -2.19 7.90 13.04
C ILE A 298 -1.85 7.23 14.36
N LEU A 299 -1.74 7.99 15.46
CA LEU A 299 -1.46 7.42 16.77
C LEU A 299 -2.55 6.46 17.23
N MET A 300 -3.81 6.70 16.88
CA MET A 300 -4.88 5.72 17.11
C MET A 300 -4.61 4.42 16.36
N ILE A 301 -4.17 4.47 15.09
CA ILE A 301 -3.80 3.28 14.30
C ILE A 301 -2.62 2.55 14.95
N LEU A 302 -1.60 3.30 15.38
CA LEU A 302 -0.40 2.72 15.99
C LEU A 302 -0.69 2.04 17.33
N ASN A 303 -1.68 2.53 18.08
CA ASN A 303 -2.02 2.04 19.43
C ASN A 303 -3.23 1.10 19.47
N SER A 304 -3.98 0.97 18.37
CA SER A 304 -5.10 0.04 18.29
C SER A 304 -4.61 -1.40 18.18
N ASN A 305 -4.97 -2.24 19.15
CA ASN A 305 -4.87 -3.70 19.06
C ASN A 305 -6.00 -4.33 18.22
N ALA A 306 -6.82 -3.53 17.55
CA ALA A 306 -8.02 -3.99 16.86
C ALA A 306 -7.90 -3.74 15.35
N PRO A 307 -8.06 -4.78 14.50
CA PRO A 307 -8.32 -4.57 13.08
C PRO A 307 -9.71 -3.95 12.90
N ASN A 308 -9.89 -3.20 11.82
CA ASN A 308 -11.23 -2.84 11.31
C ASN A 308 -12.03 -4.09 10.94
#